data_AF-A0A8E2BFN7-F1
#
_entry.id   AF-A0A8E2BFN7-F1
#
_cell.length_a   1.000
_cell.length_b   1.000
_cell.length_c   1.000
_cell.angle_alpha   90.00
_cell.angle_beta   90.00
_cell.angle_gamma   90.00
#
_symmetry.space_group_name_H-M   'P 1'
#
loop_
_entity.id
_entity.type
_entity.pdbx_description
1 polymer ?
#
loop_
_entity_poly.entity_id
_entity_poly.type
_entity_poly.pdbx_seq_one_letter_code
_entity_poly.pdbx_strand_id
1 'polypeptide(L)'
;MDSFEVNKVLGGLLGTAFVVFSISLVSDAIFAAPAPEKPGFAIEAAEEGGAPAGGEAAPAAVPIAQLLASANAEAGAAVFKKCTACHSIEKGGPNKVGPDLWGVVNRPIASHGGFGYSGPMKEFSEGGKVVWDFEHLNHFLTSPKGYIKGTAMGFAGIKKDDERANLIAYLNAQSDSPAPLPAADAAPAATPAAAPAEGAAPAAPAEGAAPATAH
;
A
#
# COMPACT_ATOMS: atom_id res chain seq x y z
N MET A 1 -48.17 26.20 4.77
CA MET A 1 -47.92 24.94 5.50
C MET A 1 -48.48 25.14 6.88
N ASP A 2 -49.46 24.34 7.30
CA ASP A 2 -50.04 24.48 8.63
C ASP A 2 -49.03 24.04 9.70
N SER A 3 -49.07 24.67 10.87
CA SER A 3 -48.13 24.40 11.98
C SER A 3 -48.10 22.93 12.38
N PHE A 4 -49.20 22.21 12.15
CA PHE A 4 -49.29 20.77 12.40
C PHE A 4 -48.40 19.95 11.46
N GLU A 5 -48.37 20.28 10.16
CA GLU A 5 -47.50 19.63 9.18
C GLU A 5 -46.03 19.98 9.42
N VAL A 6 -45.73 21.23 9.80
CA VAL A 6 -44.37 21.65 10.15
C VAL A 6 -43.87 20.91 11.40
N ASN A 7 -44.70 20.77 12.44
CA ASN A 7 -44.33 20.02 13.65
C ASN A 7 -44.14 18.53 13.39
N LYS A 8 -44.93 17.94 12.48
CA LYS A 8 -44.81 16.54 12.08
C LYS A 8 -43.51 16.28 11.31
N VAL A 9 -43.15 17.18 10.39
CA VAL A 9 -41.87 17.10 9.64
C VAL A 9 -40.69 17.31 10.58
N LEU A 10 -40.74 18.32 11.46
CA LEU A 10 -39.67 18.60 12.41
C LEU A 10 -39.49 17.46 13.41
N GLY A 11 -40.58 16.88 13.91
CA GLY A 11 -40.56 15.70 14.78
C GLY A 11 -40.01 14.46 14.10
N GLY A 12 -40.35 14.24 12.82
CA GLY A 12 -39.77 13.15 12.02
C GLY A 12 -38.26 13.29 11.85
N LEU A 13 -37.78 14.51 11.58
CA LEU A 13 -36.36 14.82 11.43
C LEU A 13 -35.58 14.69 12.74
N LEU A 14 -36.13 15.20 13.84
CA LEU A 14 -35.52 15.04 15.17
C LEU A 14 -35.47 13.58 15.61
N GLY A 15 -36.54 12.81 15.34
CA GLY A 15 -36.61 11.39 15.66
C GLY A 15 -35.58 10.56 14.89
N THR A 16 -35.39 10.84 13.59
CA THR A 16 -34.35 10.16 12.80
C THR A 16 -32.94 10.53 13.28
N ALA A 17 -32.68 11.80 13.57
CA ALA A 17 -31.40 12.24 14.13
C ALA A 17 -31.09 11.57 15.47
N PHE A 18 -32.08 11.46 16.37
CA PHE A 18 -31.93 10.81 17.67
C PHE A 18 -31.60 9.33 17.55
N VAL A 19 -32.24 8.61 16.63
CA VAL A 19 -31.98 7.18 16.39
C VAL A 19 -30.57 6.97 15.84
N VAL A 20 -30.15 7.76 14.85
CA VAL A 20 -28.79 7.65 14.26
C VAL A 20 -27.71 7.95 15.31
N PHE A 21 -27.91 8.99 16.12
CA PHE A 21 -26.97 9.36 17.17
C PHE A 21 -26.88 8.27 18.26
N SER A 22 -28.03 7.70 18.65
CA SER A 22 -28.08 6.63 19.65
C SER A 22 -27.40 5.35 19.17
N ILE A 23 -27.58 4.97 17.90
CA ILE A 23 -26.89 3.81 17.31
C ILE A 23 -25.37 4.04 17.26
N SER A 24 -24.93 5.26 16.93
CA SER A 24 -23.50 5.62 16.89
C SER A 24 -22.87 5.54 18.29
N LEU A 25 -23.53 6.10 19.31
CA LEU A 25 -23.07 6.04 20.70
C LEU A 25 -22.98 4.60 21.24
N VAL A 26 -23.98 3.77 20.93
CA VAL A 26 -23.97 2.35 21.32
C VAL A 26 -22.87 1.59 20.57
N SER A 27 -22.62 1.92 19.31
CA SER A 27 -21.52 1.32 18.54
C SER A 27 -20.16 1.68 19.17
N ASP A 28 -19.93 2.95 19.48
CA ASP A 28 -18.69 3.38 20.14
C ASP A 28 -18.51 2.70 21.51
N ALA A 29 -19.59 2.52 22.28
CA ALA A 29 -19.53 1.82 23.56
C ALA A 29 -19.22 0.32 23.41
N ILE A 30 -19.75 -0.35 22.38
CA ILE A 30 -19.50 -1.78 22.12
C ILE A 30 -18.11 -2.01 21.51
N PHE A 31 -17.65 -1.11 20.66
CA PHE A 31 -16.37 -1.21 19.94
C PHE A 31 -15.24 -0.42 20.61
N ALA A 32 -15.44 0.08 21.83
CA ALA A 32 -14.39 0.67 22.65
C ALA A 32 -13.31 -0.38 22.95
N ALA A 33 -12.27 -0.41 22.15
CA ALA A 33 -11.05 -1.15 22.43
C ALA A 33 -10.24 -0.33 23.45
N PRO A 34 -10.13 -0.75 24.73
CA PRO A 34 -9.27 -0.05 25.66
C PRO A 34 -7.83 -0.15 25.16
N ALA A 35 -7.19 1.00 24.98
CA ALA A 35 -5.76 1.04 24.72
C ALA A 35 -5.05 0.33 25.89
N PRO A 36 -4.14 -0.62 25.62
CA PRO A 36 -3.45 -1.34 26.70
C PRO A 36 -2.63 -0.35 27.53
N GLU A 37 -2.88 -0.31 28.84
CA GLU A 37 -2.18 0.58 29.79
C GLU A 37 -0.67 0.30 29.93
N LYS A 38 -0.15 -0.77 29.30
CA LYS A 38 1.28 -1.07 29.27
C LYS A 38 1.71 -1.45 27.85
N PRO A 39 2.57 -0.65 27.20
CA PRO A 39 3.24 -1.03 25.95
C PRO A 39 4.10 -2.27 26.19
N GLY A 40 3.96 -3.28 25.33
CA GLY A 40 4.64 -4.57 25.47
C GLY A 40 6.14 -4.59 25.19
N PHE A 41 6.78 -3.43 24.98
CA PHE A 41 8.24 -3.30 24.85
C PHE A 41 8.69 -1.93 25.37
N ALA A 42 9.49 -1.95 26.44
CA ALA A 42 10.22 -0.78 26.91
C ALA A 42 11.48 -0.63 26.05
N ILE A 43 11.57 0.45 25.29
CA ILE A 43 12.83 0.97 24.77
C ILE A 43 13.07 2.26 25.54
N GLU A 44 14.01 2.23 26.47
CA GLU A 44 14.48 3.42 27.15
C GLU A 44 15.26 4.28 26.14
N ALA A 45 14.69 5.44 25.80
CA ALA A 45 15.45 6.61 25.38
C ALA A 45 14.84 7.80 26.12
N ALA A 46 15.65 8.39 27.00
CA ALA A 46 15.29 9.51 27.84
C ALA A 46 14.67 10.66 27.02
N GLU A 47 13.59 11.22 27.55
CA GLU A 47 13.09 12.53 27.15
C GLU A 47 14.11 13.62 27.53
N GLU A 48 14.58 14.35 26.54
CA GLU A 48 14.73 15.82 26.58
C GLU A 48 14.18 16.28 25.23
N GLY A 49 13.14 17.09 25.08
CA GLY A 49 12.67 18.19 25.91
C GLY A 49 12.54 19.39 24.97
N GLY A 50 11.30 19.78 24.63
CA GLY A 50 11.00 21.07 23.99
C GLY A 50 10.42 20.99 22.57
N ALA A 51 9.09 21.15 22.48
CA ALA A 51 8.38 21.47 21.24
C ALA A 51 8.69 22.92 20.78
N PRO A 52 8.41 23.30 19.51
CA PRO A 52 7.01 23.48 19.11
C PRO A 52 6.64 22.87 17.75
N ALA A 53 5.38 22.42 17.70
CA ALA A 53 4.45 22.41 16.57
C ALA A 53 5.02 22.38 15.14
N GLY A 54 4.88 21.23 14.47
CA GLY A 54 5.01 21.13 13.02
C GLY A 54 5.03 19.69 12.54
N GLY A 55 3.86 19.16 12.17
CA GLY A 55 3.69 17.93 11.39
C GLY A 55 4.14 16.64 12.09
N GLU A 56 3.20 15.78 12.46
CA GLU A 56 3.50 14.37 12.79
C GLU A 56 4.27 13.74 11.62
N ALA A 57 5.60 13.65 11.79
CA ALA A 57 6.40 12.71 11.06
C ALA A 57 5.92 11.31 11.45
N ALA A 58 5.45 10.54 10.48
CA ALA A 58 5.15 9.13 10.67
C ALA A 58 6.33 8.45 11.39
N PRO A 59 6.09 7.55 12.36
CA PRO A 59 7.16 6.85 13.06
C PRO A 59 8.08 6.21 12.03
N ALA A 60 9.39 6.42 12.18
CA ALA A 60 10.38 5.95 11.23
C ALA A 60 10.18 4.44 10.99
N ALA A 61 9.81 4.08 9.76
CA ALA A 61 9.66 2.69 9.36
C ALA A 61 11.00 1.98 9.58
N VAL A 62 10.97 0.79 10.18
CA VAL A 62 12.18 -0.03 10.35
C VAL A 62 12.79 -0.28 8.97
N PRO A 63 14.08 0.03 8.75
CA PRO A 63 14.72 -0.19 7.45
C PRO A 63 14.61 -1.66 7.05
N ILE A 64 14.26 -1.94 5.78
CA ILE A 64 14.10 -3.32 5.31
C ILE A 64 15.41 -4.13 5.46
N ALA A 65 16.56 -3.46 5.42
CA ALA A 65 17.85 -4.09 5.65
C ALA A 65 17.97 -4.74 7.04
N GLN A 66 17.42 -4.11 8.08
CA GLN A 66 17.40 -4.68 9.43
C GLN A 66 16.45 -5.87 9.51
N LEU A 67 15.27 -5.75 8.90
CA LEU A 67 14.26 -6.82 8.89
C LEU A 67 14.73 -8.05 8.11
N LEU A 68 15.49 -7.84 7.02
CA LEU A 68 16.04 -8.92 6.19
C LEU A 68 17.11 -9.74 6.91
N ALA A 69 17.81 -9.17 7.90
CA ALA A 69 18.83 -9.88 8.68
C ALA A 69 18.24 -11.05 9.49
N SER A 70 16.96 -10.96 9.87
CA SER A 70 16.21 -12.01 10.58
C SER A 70 15.12 -12.66 9.73
N ALA A 71 15.10 -12.42 8.42
CA ALA A 71 14.07 -12.96 7.54
C ALA A 71 14.22 -14.46 7.30
N ASN A 72 13.09 -15.14 7.15
CA ASN A 72 12.99 -16.57 6.88
C ASN A 72 12.27 -16.79 5.54
N ALA A 73 12.99 -17.35 4.57
CA ALA A 73 12.48 -17.57 3.21
C ALA A 73 11.39 -18.65 3.16
N GLU A 74 11.49 -19.68 4.01
CA GLU A 74 10.48 -20.74 4.10
C GLU A 74 9.13 -20.20 4.62
N ALA A 75 9.16 -19.32 5.61
CA ALA A 75 8.00 -18.57 6.07
C ALA A 75 7.47 -17.63 4.98
N GLY A 76 8.38 -17.03 4.20
CA GLY A 76 8.05 -16.22 3.02
C GLY A 76 7.24 -16.98 1.97
N ALA A 77 7.53 -18.27 1.75
CA ALA A 77 6.74 -19.11 0.86
C ALA A 77 5.28 -19.25 1.32
N ALA A 78 5.03 -19.25 2.64
CA ALA A 78 3.66 -19.25 3.17
C ALA A 78 2.96 -17.91 2.90
N VAL A 79 3.67 -16.79 3.00
CA VAL A 79 3.13 -15.46 2.64
C VAL A 79 2.85 -15.37 1.14
N PHE A 80 3.69 -15.97 0.30
CA PHE A 80 3.54 -15.98 -1.16
C PHE A 80 2.23 -16.64 -1.63
N LYS A 81 1.59 -17.49 -0.80
CA LYS A 81 0.25 -18.03 -1.08
C LYS A 81 -0.81 -16.94 -1.34
N LYS A 82 -0.62 -15.73 -0.82
CA LYS A 82 -1.47 -14.56 -1.09
C LYS A 82 -1.31 -14.04 -2.54
N CYS A 83 -0.24 -14.43 -3.23
CA CYS A 83 0.15 -13.93 -4.55
C CYS A 83 -0.13 -14.95 -5.68
N THR A 84 -0.26 -16.24 -5.36
CA THR A 84 -0.32 -17.35 -6.35
C THR A 84 -1.54 -17.30 -7.28
N ALA A 85 -2.63 -16.67 -6.86
CA ALA A 85 -3.81 -16.46 -7.69
C ALA A 85 -3.50 -15.57 -8.89
N CYS A 86 -2.60 -14.59 -8.71
CA CYS A 86 -2.29 -13.59 -9.73
C CYS A 86 -0.91 -13.78 -10.35
N HIS A 87 0.02 -14.47 -9.70
CA HIS A 87 1.39 -14.58 -10.16
C HIS A 87 1.86 -16.04 -10.26
N SER A 88 2.78 -16.26 -11.19
CA SER A 88 3.67 -17.41 -11.21
C SER A 88 4.96 -17.07 -10.48
N ILE A 89 5.65 -18.09 -9.97
CA ILE A 89 6.98 -17.99 -9.39
C ILE A 89 7.91 -19.08 -9.97
N GLU A 90 7.49 -19.73 -11.03
CA GLU A 90 8.28 -20.75 -11.71
C GLU A 90 9.15 -20.09 -12.77
N LYS A 91 10.37 -20.57 -12.97
CA LYS A 91 11.26 -20.05 -14.01
C LYS A 91 10.63 -20.18 -15.38
N GLY A 92 10.30 -19.05 -16.00
CA GLY A 92 9.62 -19.02 -17.30
C GLY A 92 8.15 -19.45 -17.23
N GLY A 93 7.54 -19.36 -16.05
CA GLY A 93 6.12 -19.65 -15.87
C GLY A 93 5.21 -18.63 -16.57
N PRO A 94 3.90 -18.91 -16.64
CA PRO A 94 2.97 -18.09 -17.39
C PRO A 94 2.70 -16.74 -16.70
N ASN A 95 2.52 -15.70 -17.53
CA ASN A 95 1.83 -14.49 -17.11
C ASN A 95 0.35 -14.83 -16.84
N LYS A 96 -0.13 -14.49 -15.63
CA LYS A 96 -1.53 -14.67 -15.23
C LYS A 96 -2.20 -13.29 -15.21
N VAL A 97 -2.94 -12.98 -14.14
CA VAL A 97 -3.46 -11.63 -13.88
C VAL A 97 -2.31 -10.63 -13.68
N GLY A 98 -1.20 -11.08 -13.09
CA GLY A 98 0.07 -10.38 -12.98
C GLY A 98 1.20 -11.12 -13.71
N PRO A 99 2.36 -10.46 -13.89
CA PRO A 99 3.52 -11.07 -14.55
C PRO A 99 4.14 -12.18 -13.71
N ASP A 100 4.95 -13.03 -14.34
CA ASP A 100 5.78 -13.98 -13.61
C ASP A 100 6.83 -13.27 -12.71
N LEU A 101 7.04 -13.82 -11.51
CA LEU A 101 7.86 -13.21 -10.47
C LEU A 101 9.22 -13.89 -10.29
N TRP A 102 9.59 -14.89 -11.12
CA TRP A 102 10.93 -15.46 -11.08
C TRP A 102 11.98 -14.38 -11.36
N GLY A 103 12.97 -14.27 -10.47
CA GLY A 103 14.03 -13.26 -10.58
C GLY A 103 13.48 -11.83 -10.59
N VAL A 104 12.48 -11.55 -9.76
CA VAL A 104 11.92 -10.18 -9.65
C VAL A 104 12.87 -9.20 -8.95
N VAL A 105 13.67 -9.67 -7.98
CA VAL A 105 14.61 -8.80 -7.27
C VAL A 105 15.67 -8.26 -8.22
N ASN A 106 15.92 -6.94 -8.17
CA ASN A 106 16.77 -6.16 -9.07
C ASN A 106 16.36 -6.15 -10.55
N ARG A 107 15.20 -6.72 -10.90
CA ARG A 107 14.64 -6.62 -12.25
C ARG A 107 14.10 -5.20 -12.48
N PRO A 108 14.31 -4.60 -13.66
CA PRO A 108 13.70 -3.31 -13.99
C PRO A 108 12.17 -3.37 -13.83
N ILE A 109 11.59 -2.33 -13.25
CA ILE A 109 10.14 -2.26 -13.06
C ILE A 109 9.45 -2.22 -14.44
N ALA A 110 8.29 -2.86 -14.54
CA ALA A 110 7.49 -2.92 -15.77
C ALA A 110 8.19 -3.55 -17.00
N SER A 111 9.12 -4.49 -16.79
CA SER A 111 9.96 -5.04 -17.88
C SER A 111 9.70 -6.49 -18.27
N HIS A 112 8.82 -7.22 -17.56
CA HIS A 112 8.60 -8.63 -17.88
C HIS A 112 7.92 -8.78 -19.25
N GLY A 113 8.52 -9.60 -20.11
CA GLY A 113 8.07 -9.81 -21.48
C GLY A 113 6.63 -10.34 -21.55
N GLY A 114 5.87 -9.86 -22.53
CA GLY A 114 4.51 -10.36 -22.79
C GLY A 114 3.45 -9.98 -21.74
N PHE A 115 3.75 -9.10 -20.78
CA PHE A 115 2.77 -8.60 -19.82
C PHE A 115 2.38 -7.14 -20.09
N GLY A 116 1.08 -6.85 -20.04
CA GLY A 116 0.54 -5.49 -20.22
C GLY A 116 0.51 -4.70 -18.91
N TYR A 117 1.53 -3.87 -18.66
CA TYR A 117 1.59 -3.03 -17.46
C TYR A 117 0.69 -1.78 -17.55
N SER A 118 0.13 -1.37 -16.41
CA SER A 118 -0.62 -0.10 -16.27
C SER A 118 0.26 1.11 -16.57
N GLY A 119 -0.32 2.19 -17.10
CA GLY A 119 0.37 3.46 -17.38
C GLY A 119 1.27 3.94 -16.22
N PRO A 120 0.73 4.09 -14.99
CA PRO A 120 1.52 4.56 -13.85
C PRO A 120 2.71 3.67 -13.48
N MET A 121 2.61 2.35 -13.68
CA MET A 121 3.71 1.42 -13.40
C MET A 121 4.85 1.57 -14.42
N LYS A 122 4.51 1.85 -15.69
CA LYS A 122 5.51 2.12 -16.74
C LYS A 122 6.17 3.48 -16.55
N GLU A 123 5.42 4.48 -16.13
CA GLU A 123 5.96 5.81 -15.80
C GLU A 123 6.91 5.73 -14.61
N PHE A 124 6.52 5.01 -13.56
CA PHE A 124 7.34 4.80 -12.37
C PHE A 124 8.68 4.09 -12.68
N SER A 125 8.75 3.26 -13.73
CA SER A 125 10.01 2.59 -14.07
C SER A 125 11.05 3.53 -14.69
N GLU A 126 10.67 4.75 -15.06
CA GLU A 126 11.52 5.74 -15.75
C GLU A 126 12.25 5.17 -16.98
N GLY A 127 11.54 4.32 -17.73
CA GLY A 127 12.13 3.62 -18.89
C GLY A 127 13.08 2.48 -18.52
N GLY A 128 12.86 1.87 -17.35
CA GLY A 128 13.65 0.72 -16.86
C GLY A 128 14.89 1.10 -16.05
N LYS A 129 15.03 2.37 -15.65
CA LYS A 129 16.11 2.82 -14.75
C LYS A 129 15.85 2.43 -13.31
N VAL A 130 14.57 2.40 -12.91
CA VAL A 130 14.16 1.97 -11.58
C VAL A 130 13.98 0.45 -11.57
N VAL A 131 14.56 -0.19 -10.57
CA VAL A 131 14.54 -1.65 -10.37
C VAL A 131 13.76 -2.02 -9.13
N TRP A 132 13.28 -3.27 -9.07
CA TRP A 132 12.73 -3.86 -7.86
C TRP A 132 13.84 -4.22 -6.86
N ASP A 133 14.48 -3.20 -6.29
CA ASP A 133 15.34 -3.40 -5.12
C ASP A 133 14.51 -3.72 -3.85
N PHE A 134 15.21 -4.00 -2.76
CA PHE A 134 14.57 -4.38 -1.50
C PHE A 134 13.65 -3.29 -0.93
N GLU A 135 13.98 -2.00 -1.13
CA GLU A 135 13.19 -0.87 -0.62
C GLU A 135 11.92 -0.66 -1.45
N HIS A 136 12.06 -0.63 -2.77
CA HIS A 136 10.92 -0.53 -3.69
C HIS A 136 9.94 -1.70 -3.49
N LEU A 137 10.46 -2.91 -3.32
CA LEU A 137 9.63 -4.08 -3.00
C LEU A 137 8.93 -3.91 -1.64
N ASN A 138 9.64 -3.47 -0.59
CA ASN A 138 9.05 -3.25 0.73
C ASN A 138 7.93 -2.20 0.70
N HIS A 139 8.17 -1.05 0.06
CA HIS A 139 7.16 0.01 -0.06
C HIS A 139 5.96 -0.44 -0.89
N PHE A 140 6.20 -1.07 -2.04
CA PHE A 140 5.13 -1.54 -2.90
C PHE A 140 4.29 -2.63 -2.22
N LEU A 141 4.92 -3.59 -1.53
CA LEU A 141 4.22 -4.64 -0.80
C LEU A 141 3.46 -4.11 0.43
N THR A 142 3.89 -2.99 1.02
CA THR A 142 3.18 -2.34 2.14
C THR A 142 1.83 -1.77 1.68
N SER A 143 1.79 -1.15 0.50
CA SER A 143 0.58 -0.60 -0.11
C SER A 143 0.79 -0.36 -1.61
N PRO A 144 0.39 -1.30 -2.49
CA PRO A 144 0.64 -1.17 -3.93
C PRO A 144 0.05 0.11 -4.53
N LYS A 145 -1.22 0.40 -4.19
CA LYS A 145 -1.92 1.61 -4.65
C LYS A 145 -1.46 2.88 -3.94
N GLY A 146 -0.90 2.75 -2.73
CA GLY A 146 -0.32 3.88 -2.00
C GLY A 146 1.04 4.29 -2.57
N TYR A 147 1.83 3.31 -3.00
CA TYR A 147 3.16 3.53 -3.55
C TYR A 147 3.11 3.94 -5.03
N ILE A 148 2.35 3.20 -5.85
CA ILE A 148 2.16 3.50 -7.27
C ILE A 148 0.67 3.76 -7.51
N LYS A 149 0.29 5.04 -7.43
CA LYS A 149 -1.09 5.48 -7.62
C LYS A 149 -1.59 5.09 -9.01
N GLY A 150 -2.73 4.39 -9.05
CA GLY A 150 -3.31 3.89 -10.31
C GLY A 150 -2.67 2.60 -10.85
N THR A 151 -1.84 1.90 -10.06
CA THR A 151 -1.44 0.53 -10.40
C THR A 151 -2.65 -0.37 -10.60
N ALA A 152 -2.59 -1.25 -11.61
CA ALA A 152 -3.62 -2.25 -11.86
C ALA A 152 -3.65 -3.37 -10.79
N MET A 153 -2.64 -3.44 -9.92
CA MET A 153 -2.58 -4.46 -8.86
C MET A 153 -3.60 -4.15 -7.75
N GLY A 154 -4.71 -4.90 -7.74
CA GLY A 154 -5.80 -4.81 -6.76
C GLY A 154 -5.50 -5.44 -5.39
N PHE A 155 -4.28 -5.33 -4.88
CA PHE A 155 -3.88 -5.94 -3.61
C PHE A 155 -3.83 -4.91 -2.46
N ALA A 156 -4.30 -5.30 -1.27
CA ALA A 156 -4.38 -4.42 -0.11
C ALA A 156 -3.02 -4.09 0.54
N GLY A 157 -2.00 -4.92 0.27
CA GLY A 157 -0.68 -4.84 0.90
C GLY A 157 -0.53 -5.75 2.13
N ILE A 158 0.70 -5.86 2.62
CA ILE A 158 1.09 -6.64 3.79
C ILE A 158 1.59 -5.67 4.85
N LYS A 159 0.84 -5.51 5.94
CA LYS A 159 1.15 -4.50 6.97
C LYS A 159 2.22 -4.94 7.97
N LYS A 160 2.38 -6.25 8.17
CA LYS A 160 3.40 -6.76 9.10
C LYS A 160 4.77 -6.77 8.43
N ASP A 161 5.73 -6.15 9.10
CA ASP A 161 7.09 -5.96 8.64
C ASP A 161 7.80 -7.30 8.41
N ASP A 162 7.71 -8.21 9.39
CA ASP A 162 8.28 -9.56 9.29
C ASP A 162 7.70 -10.37 8.13
N GLU A 163 6.38 -10.28 7.89
CA GLU A 163 5.76 -10.97 6.75
C GLU A 163 6.28 -10.44 5.41
N ARG A 164 6.53 -9.12 5.31
CA ARG A 164 7.11 -8.52 4.11
C ARG A 164 8.56 -8.92 3.92
N ALA A 165 9.37 -8.84 4.97
CA ALA A 165 10.79 -9.21 4.90
C ALA A 165 10.95 -10.69 4.52
N ASN A 166 10.17 -11.59 5.12
CA ASN A 166 10.14 -13.01 4.77
C ASN A 166 9.75 -13.22 3.30
N LEU A 167 8.71 -12.54 2.83
CA LEU A 167 8.29 -12.62 1.42
C LEU A 167 9.38 -12.13 0.48
N ILE A 168 10.04 -11.02 0.78
CA ILE A 168 11.11 -10.46 -0.05
C ILE A 168 12.33 -11.41 -0.07
N ALA A 169 12.68 -12.01 1.07
CA ALA A 169 13.73 -13.04 1.13
C ALA A 169 13.38 -14.26 0.27
N TYR A 170 12.12 -14.72 0.30
CA TYR A 170 11.63 -15.79 -0.56
C TYR A 170 11.70 -15.44 -2.05
N LEU A 171 11.25 -14.23 -2.44
CA LEU A 171 11.32 -13.76 -3.83
C LEU A 171 12.77 -13.65 -4.33
N ASN A 172 13.70 -13.25 -3.46
CA ASN A 172 15.13 -13.20 -3.79
C ASN A 172 15.72 -14.60 -4.06
N ALA A 173 15.35 -15.57 -3.21
CA ALA A 173 15.75 -16.97 -3.37
C ALA A 173 15.19 -17.61 -4.66
N GLN A 174 14.08 -17.09 -5.18
CA GLN A 174 13.44 -17.59 -6.39
C GLN A 174 14.02 -16.91 -7.66
N SER A 175 15.33 -17.11 -7.86
CA SER A 175 16.07 -16.56 -8.98
C SER A 175 17.30 -17.41 -9.31
N ASP A 176 17.85 -17.26 -10.50
CA ASP A 176 19.12 -17.90 -10.88
C ASP A 176 20.34 -17.19 -10.28
N SER A 177 20.16 -15.99 -9.75
CA SER A 177 21.22 -15.16 -9.17
C SER A 177 20.65 -14.30 -8.04
N PRO A 178 20.40 -14.90 -6.85
CA PRO A 178 19.90 -14.17 -5.70
C PRO A 178 20.82 -13.01 -5.34
N ALA A 179 20.23 -11.84 -5.11
CA ALA A 179 20.98 -10.67 -4.70
C ALA A 179 21.54 -10.86 -3.28
N PRO A 180 22.75 -10.37 -3.00
CA PRO A 180 23.26 -10.35 -1.63
C PRO A 180 22.34 -9.49 -0.76
N LEU A 181 22.00 -10.00 0.43
CA LEU A 181 21.18 -9.24 1.37
C LEU A 181 21.96 -8.01 1.84
N PRO A 182 21.29 -6.84 1.98
CA PRO A 182 21.93 -5.64 2.48
C PRO A 182 22.38 -5.83 3.94
N ALA A 183 23.50 -5.22 4.32
CA ALA A 183 23.92 -5.21 5.70
C ALA A 183 22.89 -4.45 6.55
N ALA A 184 22.60 -4.94 7.76
CA ALA A 184 21.61 -4.34 8.67
C ALA A 184 21.92 -2.87 9.03
N ASP A 185 23.19 -2.48 8.92
CA ASP A 185 23.69 -1.14 9.23
C ASP A 185 23.73 -0.22 8.00
N ALA A 186 23.36 -0.72 6.82
CA ALA A 186 23.33 0.07 5.60
C ALA A 186 22.18 1.08 5.69
N ALA A 187 22.52 2.36 5.58
CA ALA A 187 21.54 3.43 5.42
C ALA A 187 20.64 3.11 4.20
N PRO A 188 19.32 3.40 4.27
CA PRO A 188 18.41 3.13 3.17
C PRO A 188 18.97 3.75 1.90
N ALA A 189 19.05 2.93 0.84
CA ALA A 189 19.41 3.43 -0.48
C ALA A 189 18.42 4.55 -0.81
N ALA A 190 18.94 5.74 -1.11
CA ALA A 190 18.14 6.94 -1.31
C ALA A 190 17.14 6.69 -2.45
N THR A 191 15.92 6.34 -2.08
CA THR A 191 14.78 6.27 -2.99
C THR A 191 14.33 7.71 -3.19
N PRO A 192 14.22 8.22 -4.41
CA PRO A 192 13.58 9.51 -4.64
C PRO A 192 12.16 9.43 -4.08
N ALA A 193 11.89 10.23 -3.04
CA ALA A 193 10.57 10.36 -2.49
C ALA A 193 9.60 10.76 -3.61
N ALA A 194 8.65 9.89 -3.94
CA ALA A 194 7.53 10.27 -4.77
C ALA A 194 6.80 11.43 -4.06
N ALA A 195 6.85 12.60 -4.69
CA ALA A 195 6.33 13.84 -4.13
C ALA A 195 4.86 13.70 -3.70
N PRO A 196 4.44 14.34 -2.59
CA PRO A 196 3.04 14.41 -2.22
C PRO A 196 2.32 15.27 -3.27
N ALA A 197 1.46 14.63 -4.07
CA ALA A 197 0.58 15.32 -5.00
C ALA A 197 -0.51 16.05 -4.20
N GLU A 198 -0.28 17.34 -3.97
CA GLU A 198 -1.27 18.33 -3.58
C GLU A 198 -2.10 18.74 -4.82
N GLY A 199 -3.40 18.92 -4.64
CA GLY A 199 -4.26 19.61 -5.62
C GLY A 199 -5.05 18.70 -6.56
N ALA A 200 -6.22 18.27 -6.09
CA ALA A 200 -7.32 17.90 -6.97
C ALA A 200 -7.84 19.14 -7.72
N ALA A 201 -8.09 19.01 -9.02
CA ALA A 201 -9.03 19.86 -9.74
C ALA A 201 -9.99 18.98 -10.56
N PRO A 202 -11.30 19.27 -10.52
CA PRO A 202 -12.36 18.35 -10.92
C PRO A 202 -12.60 18.26 -12.42
N ALA A 203 -13.14 17.11 -12.82
CA ALA A 203 -13.68 16.82 -14.14
C ALA A 203 -14.78 17.82 -14.56
N ALA A 204 -14.74 18.26 -15.82
CA ALA A 204 -15.86 18.89 -16.51
C ALA A 204 -16.57 17.84 -17.40
N PRO A 205 -17.92 17.80 -17.44
CA PRO A 205 -18.67 16.85 -18.26
C PRO A 205 -19.17 17.44 -19.61
N ALA A 206 -19.52 16.50 -20.51
CA ALA A 206 -20.43 16.59 -21.67
C ALA A 206 -19.97 17.47 -22.87
N GLU A 207 -20.31 17.23 -24.14
CA GLU A 207 -21.26 16.37 -24.84
C GLU A 207 -20.94 16.46 -26.35
N GLY A 208 -21.48 15.57 -27.21
CA GLY A 208 -21.74 15.91 -28.62
C GLY A 208 -21.24 14.93 -29.69
N ALA A 209 -22.12 14.03 -30.09
CA ALA A 209 -22.01 13.17 -31.26
C ALA A 209 -22.28 13.92 -32.58
N ALA A 210 -21.63 13.52 -33.69
CA ALA A 210 -22.23 13.25 -35.01
C ALA A 210 -21.16 12.86 -36.07
N PRO A 211 -21.53 12.10 -37.12
CA PRO A 211 -20.62 11.26 -37.91
C PRO A 211 -20.13 11.92 -39.22
N ALA A 212 -19.00 11.45 -39.75
CA ALA A 212 -18.53 11.79 -41.10
C ALA A 212 -18.79 10.61 -42.06
N THR A 213 -19.63 10.88 -43.05
CA THR A 213 -19.97 10.05 -44.21
C THR A 213 -18.82 9.91 -45.20
N ALA A 214 -18.82 8.77 -45.88
CA ALA A 214 -17.99 8.45 -47.03
C ALA A 214 -18.20 9.40 -48.22
N HIS A 215 -17.10 9.66 -48.94
CA HIS A 215 -17.08 9.90 -50.38
C HIS A 215 -15.75 9.40 -50.94
#